data_AF-A0A8H5HFU2-F1
#
_entry.id   AF-A0A8H5HFU2-F1
#
_cell.length_a   1.000
_cell.length_b   1.000
_cell.length_c   1.000
_cell.angle_alpha   90.00
_cell.angle_beta   90.00
_cell.angle_gamma   90.00
#
_symmetry.space_group_name_H-M   'P 1'
#
loop_
_entity.id
_entity.type
_entity.pdbx_description
1 polymer ?
#
loop_
_entity_poly.entity_id
_entity_poly.type
_entity_poly.pdbx_seq_one_letter_code
_entity_poly.pdbx_strand_id
1 'polypeptide(L)'
;MATSSKILSLSGKGLKLDTRADIEPWLKPYDPTVVEAVHLGGNTLGVEASQALAEFLQKTTVLKIADLADIFTGRLISEIPLALTAICDALKDKTTLVELNLSDNAFGGRSVEPIVPFLTHNRSFQVLKLNNNGLGPAGGVVLANALLESARLSKATGHKSNLHTVICGRNRLEDGSAPAWAEAFAAHGTLIDVRMPQNGIRMKGITALAHGLAKCSELQHIDLQDNTFTEDGATSGLEAWTESLRSWPELHTLNLSDCVLSSDGEVPVLLSALALGSNTKLHTLQLQNNNLETRTFSLLAQNISTSLASLKKLELQYNDQEEDDEHLDTIALSLKQRGGKLYTTEEEEEEEEEEEQKAEEEEAAAQEEKAKQKEPTATDKAADALADLLGKVNINS
;
A
#
# COMPACT_ATOMS: atom_id res chain seq x y z
N MET A 1 -7.61 32.50 -14.84
CA MET A 1 -7.71 32.56 -13.36
C MET A 1 -7.19 31.23 -12.83
N ALA A 2 -6.43 31.22 -11.74
CA ALA A 2 -6.07 29.97 -11.09
C ALA A 2 -7.34 29.32 -10.50
N THR A 3 -7.47 28.02 -10.68
CA THR A 3 -8.55 27.19 -10.15
C THR A 3 -8.37 27.06 -8.64
N SER A 4 -9.48 26.95 -7.92
CA SER A 4 -9.49 26.61 -6.48
C SER A 4 -9.39 25.09 -6.24
N SER A 5 -8.96 24.32 -7.25
CA SER A 5 -8.88 22.86 -7.11
C SER A 5 -7.77 22.51 -6.12
N LYS A 6 -8.12 21.70 -5.13
CA LYS A 6 -7.17 21.14 -4.16
C LYS A 6 -6.42 19.93 -4.71
N ILE A 7 -6.84 19.39 -5.85
CA ILE A 7 -6.27 18.19 -6.45
C ILE A 7 -5.78 18.53 -7.84
N LEU A 8 -4.48 18.40 -8.06
CA LEU A 8 -3.86 18.44 -9.38
C LEU A 8 -3.73 17.00 -9.86
N SER A 9 -4.54 16.60 -10.84
CA SER A 9 -4.48 15.25 -11.41
C SER A 9 -4.28 15.29 -12.92
N LEU A 10 -3.22 14.60 -13.37
CA LEU A 10 -2.95 14.26 -14.76
C LEU A 10 -3.01 12.75 -15.01
N SER A 11 -3.55 11.97 -14.06
CA SER A 11 -3.52 10.51 -14.11
C SER A 11 -4.11 9.94 -15.42
N GLY A 12 -3.41 8.96 -16.00
CA GLY A 12 -3.87 8.20 -17.17
C GLY A 12 -3.95 8.98 -18.48
N LYS A 13 -3.38 10.19 -18.54
CA LYS A 13 -3.45 11.04 -19.76
C LYS A 13 -2.47 10.64 -20.85
N GLY A 14 -1.47 9.79 -20.57
CA GLY A 14 -0.49 9.34 -21.57
C GLY A 14 0.37 10.48 -22.12
N LEU A 15 0.62 11.53 -21.34
CA LEU A 15 1.35 12.72 -21.79
C LEU A 15 2.85 12.43 -21.85
N LYS A 16 3.49 12.86 -22.94
CA LYS A 16 4.95 12.91 -23.03
C LYS A 16 5.43 14.33 -22.73
N LEU A 17 5.92 14.53 -21.52
CA LEU A 17 6.34 15.82 -20.99
C LEU A 17 7.86 15.87 -20.95
N ASP A 18 8.49 16.24 -22.06
CA ASP A 18 9.96 16.24 -22.17
C ASP A 18 10.56 17.53 -21.59
N THR A 19 9.91 18.65 -21.86
CA THR A 19 10.39 20.00 -21.58
C THR A 19 9.51 20.74 -20.58
N ARG A 20 10.01 21.86 -20.08
CA ARG A 20 9.22 22.80 -19.27
C ARG A 20 7.95 23.26 -19.99
N ALA A 21 8.04 23.53 -21.29
CA ALA A 21 6.91 24.01 -22.09
C ALA A 21 5.77 22.98 -22.20
N ASP A 22 6.08 21.69 -22.07
CA ASP A 22 5.08 20.63 -22.16
C ASP A 22 4.23 20.54 -20.90
N ILE A 23 4.83 20.73 -19.71
CA ILE A 23 4.14 20.58 -18.42
C ILE A 23 3.52 21.88 -17.90
N GLU A 24 4.10 23.04 -18.19
CA GLU A 24 3.61 24.34 -17.70
C GLU A 24 2.13 24.62 -17.98
N PRO A 25 1.56 24.31 -19.17
CA PRO A 25 0.14 24.49 -19.43
C PRO A 25 -0.78 23.70 -18.48
N TRP A 26 -0.29 22.57 -17.95
CA TRP A 26 -1.02 21.72 -17.01
C TRP A 26 -0.92 22.21 -15.57
N LEU A 27 0.19 22.86 -15.21
CA LEU A 27 0.41 23.39 -13.85
C LEU A 27 -0.21 24.79 -13.67
N LYS A 28 -0.16 25.64 -14.71
CA LYS A 28 -0.62 27.04 -14.68
C LYS A 28 -2.05 27.25 -14.16
N PRO A 29 -3.02 26.36 -14.41
CA PRO A 29 -4.37 26.51 -13.87
C PRO A 29 -4.45 26.30 -12.35
N TYR A 30 -3.43 25.81 -11.67
CA TYR A 30 -3.51 25.50 -10.24
C TYR A 30 -2.83 26.58 -9.39
N ASP A 31 -3.46 26.96 -8.29
CA ASP A 31 -2.79 27.70 -7.22
C ASP A 31 -2.04 26.68 -6.33
N PRO A 32 -0.70 26.63 -6.35
CA PRO A 32 0.05 25.64 -5.59
C PRO A 32 -0.21 25.75 -4.07
N THR A 33 -0.58 26.92 -3.56
CA THR A 33 -0.71 27.13 -2.11
C THR A 33 -1.89 26.37 -1.50
N VAL A 34 -2.89 26.01 -2.30
CA VAL A 34 -4.09 25.27 -1.88
C VAL A 34 -4.12 23.80 -2.32
N VAL A 35 -3.13 23.35 -3.11
CA VAL A 35 -3.07 21.96 -3.58
C VAL A 35 -2.71 21.04 -2.42
N GLU A 36 -3.62 20.10 -2.13
CA GLU A 36 -3.48 19.06 -1.12
C GLU A 36 -3.02 17.72 -1.73
N ALA A 37 -3.25 17.48 -3.02
CA ALA A 37 -2.84 16.23 -3.68
C ALA A 37 -2.37 16.45 -5.12
N VAL A 38 -1.33 15.72 -5.51
CA VAL A 38 -0.79 15.65 -6.87
C VAL A 38 -0.82 14.20 -7.33
N HIS A 39 -1.46 13.92 -8.47
CA HIS A 39 -1.51 12.60 -9.11
C HIS A 39 -1.03 12.70 -10.56
N LEU A 40 0.09 12.08 -10.87
CA LEU A 40 0.74 12.21 -12.19
C LEU A 40 0.92 10.90 -12.94
N GLY A 41 0.42 9.78 -12.41
CA GLY A 41 0.72 8.46 -13.00
C GLY A 41 0.15 8.23 -14.39
N GLY A 42 0.81 7.36 -15.15
CA GLY A 42 0.48 7.12 -16.56
C GLY A 42 0.93 8.26 -17.48
N ASN A 43 1.99 8.99 -17.13
CA ASN A 43 2.60 10.01 -17.96
C ASN A 43 4.13 9.81 -17.99
N THR A 44 4.81 10.46 -18.93
CA THR A 44 6.27 10.34 -19.09
C THR A 44 6.93 11.70 -18.87
N LEU A 45 7.59 11.89 -17.75
CA LEU A 45 8.23 13.14 -17.35
C LEU A 45 9.74 13.12 -17.62
N GLY A 46 10.22 14.15 -18.29
CA GLY A 46 11.63 14.40 -18.52
C GLY A 46 12.27 15.30 -17.50
N VAL A 47 13.59 15.43 -17.61
CA VAL A 47 14.38 16.20 -16.64
C VAL A 47 13.86 17.63 -16.51
N GLU A 48 13.62 18.33 -17.62
CA GLU A 48 13.14 19.71 -17.59
C GLU A 48 11.68 19.82 -17.13
N ALA A 49 10.82 18.87 -17.52
CA ALA A 49 9.44 18.83 -17.02
C ALA A 49 9.40 18.58 -15.50
N SER A 50 10.22 17.65 -15.00
CA SER A 50 10.36 17.37 -13.57
C SER A 50 10.93 18.54 -12.79
N GLN A 51 11.84 19.33 -13.37
CA GLN A 51 12.31 20.58 -12.77
C GLN A 51 11.20 21.63 -12.67
N ALA A 52 10.38 21.79 -13.72
CA ALA A 52 9.24 22.69 -13.69
C ALA A 52 8.17 22.23 -12.68
N LEU A 53 7.92 20.92 -12.58
CA LEU A 53 7.09 20.33 -11.53
C LEU A 53 7.66 20.61 -10.13
N ALA A 54 8.98 20.43 -9.94
CA ALA A 54 9.63 20.69 -8.67
C ALA A 54 9.46 22.15 -8.22
N GLU A 55 9.58 23.12 -9.12
CA GLU A 55 9.32 24.53 -8.82
C GLU A 55 7.86 24.81 -8.42
N PHE A 56 6.91 24.06 -8.97
CA PHE A 56 5.51 24.12 -8.56
C PHE A 56 5.34 23.50 -7.16
N LEU A 57 5.88 22.29 -6.93
CA LEU A 57 5.82 21.57 -5.66
C LEU A 57 6.45 22.38 -4.53
N GLN A 58 7.57 23.08 -4.77
CA GLN A 58 8.19 23.96 -3.79
C GLN A 58 7.25 25.06 -3.28
N LYS A 59 6.32 25.54 -4.10
CA LYS A 59 5.33 26.56 -3.72
C LYS A 59 4.12 25.99 -2.97
N THR A 60 3.95 24.68 -2.92
CA THR A 60 2.85 24.06 -2.19
C THR A 60 3.03 24.22 -0.68
N THR A 61 1.92 24.46 0.04
CA THR A 61 1.97 24.70 1.50
C THR A 61 1.13 23.73 2.31
N VAL A 62 0.21 23.01 1.66
CA VAL A 62 -0.73 22.07 2.29
C VAL A 62 -0.73 20.70 1.62
N LEU A 63 0.30 20.38 0.82
CA LEU A 63 0.41 19.12 0.10
C LEU A 63 0.46 17.94 1.07
N LYS A 64 -0.46 16.99 0.91
CA LYS A 64 -0.60 15.77 1.71
C LYS A 64 -0.24 14.52 0.92
N ILE A 65 -0.52 14.49 -0.38
CA ILE A 65 -0.33 13.32 -1.24
C ILE A 65 0.50 13.70 -2.46
N ALA A 66 1.63 13.00 -2.65
CA ALA A 66 2.41 13.03 -3.88
C ALA A 66 2.37 11.64 -4.51
N ASP A 67 1.44 11.45 -5.43
CA ASP A 67 1.29 10.22 -6.21
C ASP A 67 1.99 10.36 -7.56
N LEU A 68 3.19 9.81 -7.60
CA LEU A 68 4.17 9.90 -8.66
C LEU A 68 4.51 8.49 -9.19
N ALA A 69 3.58 7.55 -9.06
CA ALA A 69 3.74 6.24 -9.65
C ALA A 69 3.70 6.33 -11.18
N ASP A 70 4.47 5.49 -11.89
CA ASP A 70 4.50 5.42 -13.35
C ASP A 70 4.63 6.80 -14.04
N ILE A 71 5.71 7.54 -13.71
CA ILE A 71 6.02 8.84 -14.32
C ILE A 71 7.25 8.80 -15.24
N PHE A 72 7.98 7.68 -15.27
CA PHE A 72 9.23 7.54 -16.02
C PHE A 72 9.21 6.47 -17.11
N THR A 73 8.04 5.98 -17.48
CA THR A 73 7.91 5.00 -18.57
C THR A 73 8.52 5.54 -19.87
N GLY A 74 9.47 4.79 -20.42
CA GLY A 74 10.21 5.15 -21.64
C GLY A 74 11.36 6.16 -21.46
N ARG A 75 11.64 6.66 -20.24
CA ARG A 75 12.81 7.52 -19.99
C ARG A 75 14.11 6.73 -19.96
N LEU A 76 15.21 7.39 -20.31
CA LEU A 76 16.52 6.79 -20.17
C LEU A 76 16.91 6.70 -18.70
N ILE A 77 17.58 5.60 -18.33
CA ILE A 77 18.07 5.38 -16.96
C ILE A 77 19.02 6.50 -16.48
N SER A 78 19.68 7.22 -17.39
CA SER A 78 20.54 8.36 -17.09
C SER A 78 19.78 9.65 -16.76
N GLU A 79 18.51 9.75 -17.16
CA GLU A 79 17.65 10.92 -16.91
C GLU A 79 16.92 10.80 -15.57
N ILE A 80 16.52 9.58 -15.22
CA ILE A 80 15.73 9.27 -14.03
C ILE A 80 16.35 9.88 -12.75
N PRO A 81 17.66 9.70 -12.45
CA PRO A 81 18.24 10.32 -11.26
C PRO A 81 18.11 11.84 -11.22
N LEU A 82 18.28 12.53 -12.35
CA LEU A 82 18.20 13.99 -12.42
C LEU A 82 16.77 14.48 -12.19
N ALA A 83 15.81 13.80 -12.82
CA ALA A 83 14.39 14.09 -12.69
C ALA A 83 13.90 13.80 -11.25
N LEU A 84 14.30 12.66 -10.68
CA LEU A 84 13.92 12.23 -9.34
C LEU A 84 14.55 13.14 -8.27
N THR A 85 15.81 13.54 -8.42
CA THR A 85 16.45 14.52 -7.52
C THR A 85 15.63 15.80 -7.44
N ALA A 86 15.25 16.37 -8.59
CA ALA A 86 14.48 17.61 -8.61
C ALA A 86 13.16 17.47 -7.84
N ILE A 87 12.43 16.38 -8.05
CA ILE A 87 11.14 16.12 -7.39
C ILE A 87 11.33 15.86 -5.89
N CYS A 88 12.23 14.95 -5.50
CA CYS A 88 12.48 14.61 -4.09
C CYS A 88 13.00 15.82 -3.29
N ASP A 89 13.87 16.64 -3.87
CA ASP A 89 14.34 17.87 -3.22
C ASP A 89 13.21 18.88 -3.00
N ALA A 90 12.21 18.96 -3.88
CA ALA A 90 11.04 19.82 -3.69
C ALA A 90 10.10 19.33 -2.58
N LEU A 91 10.14 18.03 -2.25
CA LEU A 91 9.25 17.39 -1.28
C LEU A 91 9.86 17.25 0.12
N LYS A 92 11.19 17.32 0.27
CA LYS A 92 11.85 16.98 1.54
C LYS A 92 11.47 17.90 2.71
N ASP A 93 11.11 19.15 2.44
CA ASP A 93 10.71 20.12 3.47
C ASP A 93 9.18 20.18 3.67
N LYS A 94 8.40 19.34 2.99
CA LYS A 94 6.93 19.33 3.06
C LYS A 94 6.45 18.56 4.28
N THR A 95 6.37 19.25 5.41
CA THR A 95 5.93 18.66 6.69
C THR A 95 4.44 18.27 6.72
N THR A 96 3.64 18.77 5.78
CA THR A 96 2.24 18.36 5.60
C THR A 96 2.08 17.09 4.78
N LEU A 97 3.15 16.63 4.11
CA LEU A 97 3.12 15.45 3.25
C LEU A 97 2.92 14.20 4.12
N VAL A 98 1.89 13.44 3.80
CA VAL A 98 1.48 12.20 4.47
C VAL A 98 1.89 10.99 3.64
N GLU A 99 1.69 11.05 2.32
CA GLU A 99 1.94 9.94 1.42
C GLU A 99 2.87 10.33 0.26
N LEU A 100 3.87 9.48 0.02
CA LEU A 100 4.68 9.47 -1.19
C LEU A 100 4.54 8.11 -1.89
N ASN A 101 4.02 8.12 -3.11
CA ASN A 101 3.97 6.96 -3.99
C ASN A 101 4.93 7.16 -5.17
N LEU A 102 5.91 6.27 -5.28
CA LEU A 102 6.91 6.22 -6.36
C LEU A 102 6.87 4.87 -7.10
N SER A 103 5.80 4.10 -6.95
CA SER A 103 5.65 2.78 -7.56
C SER A 103 5.76 2.82 -9.09
N ASP A 104 6.07 1.69 -9.73
CA ASP A 104 6.11 1.54 -11.20
C ASP A 104 7.07 2.49 -11.93
N ASN A 105 8.11 2.95 -11.24
CA ASN A 105 9.21 3.69 -11.84
C ASN A 105 10.46 2.82 -11.89
N ALA A 106 10.97 2.53 -13.09
CA ALA A 106 12.13 1.68 -13.31
C ALA A 106 13.46 2.34 -12.86
N PHE A 107 13.65 2.55 -11.56
CA PHE A 107 14.87 3.12 -10.99
C PHE A 107 16.08 2.23 -11.26
N GLY A 108 15.91 0.91 -11.18
CA GLY A 108 17.06 0.00 -11.14
C GLY A 108 17.89 0.18 -9.87
N GLY A 109 18.83 -0.72 -9.58
CA GLY A 109 19.62 -0.65 -8.34
C GLY A 109 20.62 0.51 -8.23
N ARG A 110 20.73 1.38 -9.23
CA ARG A 110 21.70 2.51 -9.27
C ARG A 110 21.06 3.90 -9.23
N SER A 111 19.74 4.01 -9.41
CA SER A 111 19.08 5.33 -9.53
C SER A 111 18.27 5.73 -8.29
N VAL A 112 18.45 5.04 -7.17
CA VAL A 112 17.63 5.21 -5.96
C VAL A 112 18.24 6.20 -4.95
N GLU A 113 19.52 6.53 -5.10
CA GLU A 113 20.22 7.51 -4.23
C GLU A 113 19.50 8.87 -4.12
N PRO A 114 18.89 9.43 -5.19
CA PRO A 114 18.12 10.67 -5.11
C PRO A 114 16.96 10.69 -4.09
N ILE A 115 16.46 9.52 -3.68
CA ILE A 115 15.36 9.41 -2.69
C ILE A 115 15.89 9.61 -1.26
N VAL A 116 17.18 9.31 -1.00
CA VAL A 116 17.78 9.31 0.34
C VAL A 116 17.65 10.65 1.07
N PRO A 117 17.94 11.82 0.45
CA PRO A 117 17.76 13.11 1.11
C PRO A 117 16.31 13.38 1.54
N PHE A 118 15.33 12.91 0.76
CA PHE A 118 13.93 13.00 1.15
C PHE A 118 13.64 12.13 2.37
N LEU A 119 13.99 10.84 2.34
CA LEU A 119 13.67 9.89 3.43
C LEU A 119 14.32 10.27 4.77
N THR A 120 15.52 10.82 4.73
CA THR A 120 16.28 11.22 5.92
C THR A 120 15.85 12.58 6.48
N HIS A 121 15.39 13.50 5.62
CA HIS A 121 15.00 14.85 6.03
C HIS A 121 13.52 14.97 6.35
N ASN A 122 12.65 14.51 5.44
CA ASN A 122 11.21 14.51 5.65
C ASN A 122 10.87 13.38 6.63
N ARG A 123 10.59 13.75 7.88
CA ARG A 123 10.25 12.80 8.95
C ARG A 123 8.79 12.88 9.36
N SER A 124 7.95 13.57 8.57
CA SER A 124 6.51 13.72 8.84
C SER A 124 5.63 12.75 8.06
N PHE A 125 6.09 12.28 6.89
CA PHE A 125 5.32 11.35 6.07
C PHE A 125 5.06 10.03 6.80
N GLN A 126 3.94 9.41 6.45
CA GLN A 126 3.41 8.22 7.12
C GLN A 126 3.34 7.01 6.19
N VAL A 127 3.21 7.24 4.89
CA VAL A 127 3.02 6.20 3.88
C VAL A 127 4.08 6.33 2.79
N LEU A 128 4.83 5.26 2.57
CA LEU A 128 5.81 5.13 1.48
C LEU A 128 5.46 3.93 0.60
N LYS A 129 5.28 4.18 -0.69
CA LYS A 129 5.01 3.15 -1.69
C LYS A 129 6.09 3.17 -2.77
N LEU A 130 6.71 2.02 -2.99
CA LEU A 130 7.86 1.80 -3.87
C LEU A 130 7.71 0.47 -4.63
N ASN A 131 6.48 0.07 -4.98
CA ASN A 131 6.27 -1.20 -5.66
C ASN A 131 6.86 -1.17 -7.07
N ASN A 132 7.42 -2.29 -7.54
CA ASN A 132 7.83 -2.47 -8.93
C ASN A 132 8.79 -1.38 -9.45
N ASN A 133 9.89 -1.17 -8.72
CA ASN A 133 10.92 -0.18 -9.08
C ASN A 133 12.25 -0.82 -9.54
N GLY A 134 12.36 -2.15 -9.49
CA GLY A 134 13.56 -2.88 -9.90
C GLY A 134 14.80 -2.53 -9.06
N LEU A 135 14.61 -2.28 -7.76
CA LEU A 135 15.68 -1.80 -6.85
C LEU A 135 16.86 -2.79 -6.75
N GLY A 136 16.59 -4.09 -6.79
CA GLY A 136 17.56 -5.12 -6.46
C GLY A 136 18.04 -5.03 -5.00
N PRO A 137 18.95 -5.93 -4.58
CA PRO A 137 19.45 -5.92 -3.20
C PRO A 137 20.24 -4.66 -2.85
N ALA A 138 21.06 -4.15 -3.79
CA ALA A 138 21.85 -2.95 -3.55
C ALA A 138 20.98 -1.70 -3.34
N GLY A 139 19.97 -1.50 -4.19
CA GLY A 139 19.02 -0.40 -4.02
C GLY A 139 18.16 -0.56 -2.76
N GLY A 140 17.77 -1.80 -2.44
CA GLY A 140 17.09 -2.14 -1.19
C GLY A 140 17.87 -1.72 0.05
N VAL A 141 19.16 -2.01 0.11
CA VAL A 141 20.04 -1.60 1.23
C VAL A 141 20.11 -0.08 1.35
N VAL A 142 20.23 0.65 0.23
CA VAL A 142 20.28 2.12 0.24
C VAL A 142 19.02 2.70 0.88
N LEU A 143 17.83 2.23 0.48
CA LEU A 143 16.56 2.72 1.02
C LEU A 143 16.35 2.31 2.47
N ALA A 144 16.64 1.05 2.83
CA ALA A 144 16.54 0.59 4.21
C ALA A 144 17.45 1.40 5.16
N ASN A 145 18.69 1.68 4.76
CA ASN A 145 19.60 2.52 5.55
C ASN A 145 19.10 3.96 5.68
N ALA A 146 18.48 4.52 4.64
CA ALA A 146 17.90 5.86 4.69
C ALA A 146 16.72 5.93 5.68
N LEU A 147 15.88 4.90 5.71
CA LEU A 147 14.79 4.76 6.69
C LEU A 147 15.35 4.59 8.12
N LEU A 148 16.34 3.72 8.31
CA LEU A 148 17.01 3.55 9.60
C LEU A 148 17.57 4.87 10.14
N GLU A 149 18.24 5.65 9.28
CA GLU A 149 18.76 6.97 9.64
C GLU A 149 17.62 7.96 9.96
N SER A 150 16.52 7.93 9.20
CA SER A 150 15.31 8.71 9.48
C SER A 150 14.77 8.46 10.89
N ALA A 151 14.60 7.19 11.27
CA ALA A 151 14.18 6.79 12.60
C ALA A 151 15.17 7.23 13.69
N ARG A 152 16.48 7.06 13.43
CA ARG A 152 17.55 7.49 14.35
C ARG A 152 17.49 9.00 14.60
N LEU A 153 17.31 9.81 13.55
CA LEU A 153 17.20 11.26 13.64
C LEU A 153 15.94 11.68 14.40
N SER A 154 14.78 11.06 14.13
CA SER A 154 13.55 11.29 14.90
C SER A 154 13.77 11.05 16.39
N LYS A 155 14.35 9.90 16.75
CA LYS A 155 14.68 9.54 18.13
C LYS A 155 15.67 10.52 18.77
N ALA A 156 16.69 10.95 18.04
CA ALA A 156 17.67 11.93 18.53
C ALA A 156 17.03 13.29 18.87
N THR A 157 15.92 13.64 18.20
CA THR A 157 15.12 14.83 18.48
C THR A 157 13.96 14.60 19.46
N GLY A 158 13.90 13.44 20.12
CA GLY A 158 12.87 13.11 21.11
C GLY A 158 11.50 12.71 20.53
N HIS A 159 11.42 12.43 19.23
CA HIS A 159 10.19 12.03 18.56
C HIS A 159 10.22 10.54 18.19
N LYS A 160 9.05 9.89 18.18
CA LYS A 160 8.88 8.57 17.54
C LYS A 160 8.92 8.74 16.02
N SER A 161 9.06 7.62 15.29
CA SER A 161 8.82 7.67 13.85
C SER A 161 7.36 8.01 13.55
N ASN A 162 7.13 8.70 12.43
CA ASN A 162 5.78 8.90 11.88
C ASN A 162 5.44 7.89 10.79
N LEU A 163 6.36 6.98 10.42
CA LEU A 163 6.14 5.99 9.39
C LEU A 163 5.20 4.90 9.91
N HIS A 164 4.10 4.67 9.20
CA HIS A 164 3.08 3.67 9.52
C HIS A 164 2.93 2.61 8.42
N THR A 165 3.18 2.98 7.16
CA THR A 165 2.99 2.09 6.02
C THR A 165 4.21 2.06 5.11
N VAL A 166 4.69 0.85 4.81
CA VAL A 166 5.73 0.62 3.80
C VAL A 166 5.26 -0.46 2.84
N ILE A 167 5.15 -0.10 1.56
CA ILE A 167 4.82 -1.02 0.47
C ILE A 167 6.01 -1.04 -0.51
N CYS A 168 6.72 -2.16 -0.58
CA CYS A 168 7.99 -2.27 -1.30
C CYS A 168 8.14 -3.65 -1.96
N GLY A 169 7.10 -4.10 -2.67
CA GLY A 169 7.06 -5.34 -3.43
C GLY A 169 7.66 -5.24 -4.84
N ARG A 170 7.85 -6.39 -5.50
CA ARG A 170 8.30 -6.51 -6.91
C ARG A 170 9.61 -5.79 -7.20
N ASN A 171 10.52 -5.79 -6.23
CA ASN A 171 11.79 -5.08 -6.32
C ASN A 171 13.02 -5.97 -6.37
N ARG A 172 12.84 -7.30 -6.29
CA ARG A 172 13.95 -8.25 -6.17
C ARG A 172 14.91 -7.87 -5.04
N LEU A 173 14.35 -7.57 -3.86
CA LEU A 173 15.14 -7.20 -2.69
C LEU A 173 16.06 -8.34 -2.23
N GLU A 174 15.60 -9.59 -2.40
CA GLU A 174 16.30 -10.84 -2.11
C GLU A 174 16.87 -10.88 -0.67
N ASP A 175 17.60 -11.93 -0.31
CA ASP A 175 18.24 -12.05 1.00
C ASP A 175 19.29 -10.95 1.26
N GLY A 176 19.90 -10.43 0.19
CA GLY A 176 21.02 -9.49 0.28
C GLY A 176 20.68 -8.15 0.95
N SER A 177 19.40 -7.76 0.97
CA SER A 177 18.94 -6.51 1.61
C SER A 177 18.05 -6.71 2.82
N ALA A 178 17.54 -7.93 3.05
CA ALA A 178 16.60 -8.23 4.12
C ALA A 178 17.11 -7.87 5.53
N PRO A 179 18.40 -8.07 5.90
CA PRO A 179 18.90 -7.62 7.19
C PRO A 179 18.83 -6.10 7.39
N ALA A 180 19.11 -5.31 6.36
CA ALA A 180 19.01 -3.85 6.43
C ALA A 180 17.54 -3.41 6.62
N TRP A 181 16.62 -4.04 5.90
CA TRP A 181 15.18 -3.81 6.09
C TRP A 181 14.71 -4.21 7.49
N ALA A 182 15.19 -5.32 8.03
CA ALA A 182 14.88 -5.73 9.39
C ALA A 182 15.34 -4.70 10.44
N GLU A 183 16.56 -4.17 10.30
CA GLU A 183 17.06 -3.10 11.17
C GLU A 183 16.24 -1.81 11.04
N ALA A 184 15.88 -1.43 9.82
CA ALA A 184 15.02 -0.29 9.57
C ALA A 184 13.65 -0.46 10.25
N PHE A 185 12.96 -1.58 9.99
CA PHE A 185 11.66 -1.85 10.63
C PHE A 185 11.75 -1.89 12.14
N ALA A 186 12.81 -2.48 12.72
CA ALA A 186 13.01 -2.46 14.16
C ALA A 186 13.13 -1.05 14.75
N ALA A 187 13.67 -0.10 13.98
CA ALA A 187 13.75 1.31 14.37
C ALA A 187 12.42 2.08 14.18
N HIS A 188 11.51 1.54 13.37
CA HIS A 188 10.18 2.07 13.06
C HIS A 188 9.07 1.29 13.79
N GLY A 189 9.13 1.21 15.13
CA GLY A 189 8.14 0.46 15.93
C GLY A 189 6.68 0.94 15.86
N THR A 190 6.38 2.00 15.10
CA THR A 190 5.04 2.55 14.82
C THR A 190 4.41 1.98 13.55
N LEU A 191 5.07 1.04 12.86
CA LEU A 191 4.54 0.44 11.64
C LEU A 191 3.24 -0.34 11.92
N ILE A 192 2.28 -0.15 11.02
CA ILE A 192 0.94 -0.75 11.02
C ILE A 192 0.75 -1.67 9.80
N ASP A 193 1.26 -1.26 8.63
CA ASP A 193 1.09 -1.97 7.35
C ASP A 193 2.46 -2.14 6.66
N VAL A 194 2.92 -3.38 6.51
CA VAL A 194 4.16 -3.72 5.81
C VAL A 194 3.88 -4.74 4.73
N ARG A 195 4.16 -4.37 3.48
CA ARG A 195 3.94 -5.24 2.32
C ARG A 195 5.18 -5.30 1.46
N MET A 196 5.72 -6.49 1.28
CA MET A 196 6.92 -6.74 0.49
C MET A 196 6.73 -7.96 -0.44
N PRO A 197 5.62 -8.06 -1.21
CA PRO A 197 5.37 -9.21 -2.05
C PRO A 197 6.38 -9.33 -3.21
N GLN A 198 6.60 -10.54 -3.71
CA GLN A 198 7.35 -10.82 -4.94
C GLN A 198 8.76 -10.21 -4.96
N ASN A 199 9.49 -10.36 -3.85
CA ASN A 199 10.84 -9.81 -3.71
C ASN A 199 11.95 -10.86 -3.83
N GLY A 200 11.58 -12.14 -3.99
CA GLY A 200 12.54 -13.24 -4.02
C GLY A 200 13.36 -13.35 -2.73
N ILE A 201 12.80 -12.90 -1.60
CA ILE A 201 13.40 -13.05 -0.28
C ILE A 201 13.25 -14.52 0.09
N ARG A 202 14.34 -15.17 0.48
CA ARG A 202 14.35 -16.59 0.85
C ARG A 202 14.44 -16.75 2.36
N MET A 203 14.53 -17.99 2.82
CA MET A 203 14.45 -18.36 4.22
C MET A 203 15.31 -17.49 5.14
N LYS A 204 16.57 -17.19 4.76
CA LYS A 204 17.46 -16.35 5.59
C LYS A 204 16.96 -14.91 5.70
N GLY A 205 16.50 -14.32 4.60
CA GLY A 205 15.92 -12.99 4.61
C GLY A 205 14.59 -12.93 5.36
N ILE A 206 13.74 -13.96 5.20
CA ILE A 206 12.48 -14.12 5.95
C ILE A 206 12.75 -14.17 7.46
N THR A 207 13.75 -14.93 7.90
CA THR A 207 14.19 -14.97 9.31
C THR A 207 14.64 -13.59 9.80
N ALA A 208 15.41 -12.86 9.00
CA ALA A 208 15.84 -11.51 9.36
C ALA A 208 14.64 -10.56 9.52
N LEU A 209 13.71 -10.56 8.55
CA LEU A 209 12.51 -9.74 8.59
C LEU A 209 11.64 -10.03 9.81
N ALA A 210 11.49 -11.31 10.19
CA ALA A 210 10.75 -11.71 11.40
C ALA A 210 11.29 -10.98 12.64
N HIS A 211 12.61 -11.01 12.85
CA HIS A 211 13.26 -10.35 13.99
C HIS A 211 13.08 -8.83 14.00
N GLY A 212 13.10 -8.19 12.82
CA GLY A 212 12.85 -6.76 12.68
C GLY A 212 11.41 -6.38 13.00
N LEU A 213 10.47 -7.05 12.35
CA LEU A 213 9.03 -6.82 12.50
C LEU A 213 8.52 -7.19 13.89
N ALA A 214 9.17 -8.10 14.62
CA ALA A 214 8.85 -8.40 16.02
C ALA A 214 8.98 -7.19 16.97
N LYS A 215 9.58 -6.07 16.52
CA LYS A 215 9.63 -4.80 17.28
C LYS A 215 8.48 -3.85 16.97
N CYS A 216 7.60 -4.20 16.04
CA CYS A 216 6.47 -3.39 15.59
C CYS A 216 5.16 -3.94 16.17
N SER A 217 4.84 -3.58 17.41
CA SER A 217 3.69 -4.13 18.14
C SER A 217 2.33 -3.65 17.63
N GLU A 218 2.32 -2.63 16.78
CA GLU A 218 1.12 -2.02 16.19
C GLU A 218 0.80 -2.60 14.80
N LEU A 219 1.54 -3.61 14.33
CA LEU A 219 1.30 -4.24 13.03
C LEU A 219 -0.09 -4.88 12.95
N GLN A 220 -0.80 -4.51 11.89
CA GLN A 220 -2.15 -4.94 11.57
C GLN A 220 -2.22 -5.66 10.21
N HIS A 221 -1.35 -5.31 9.27
CA HIS A 221 -1.30 -5.89 7.94
C HIS A 221 0.14 -6.26 7.59
N ILE A 222 0.35 -7.55 7.30
CA ILE A 222 1.62 -8.04 6.77
C ILE A 222 1.35 -8.83 5.49
N ASP A 223 2.02 -8.46 4.41
CA ASP A 223 1.98 -9.18 3.13
C ASP A 223 3.41 -9.51 2.68
N LEU A 224 3.71 -10.80 2.61
CA LEU A 224 4.95 -11.34 2.07
C LEU A 224 4.73 -12.31 0.90
N GLN A 225 3.59 -12.19 0.21
CA GLN A 225 3.22 -13.04 -0.92
C GLN A 225 4.40 -13.25 -1.89
N ASP A 226 4.61 -14.48 -2.36
CA ASP A 226 5.69 -14.87 -3.26
C ASP A 226 7.10 -14.49 -2.74
N ASN A 227 7.39 -14.95 -1.53
CA ASN A 227 8.72 -15.03 -0.94
C ASN A 227 8.88 -16.39 -0.26
N THR A 228 10.08 -16.96 -0.22
CA THR A 228 10.27 -18.36 0.17
C THR A 228 10.61 -18.50 1.66
N PHE A 229 9.71 -19.08 2.45
CA PHE A 229 9.88 -19.25 3.91
C PHE A 229 10.75 -20.45 4.30
N THR A 230 10.78 -21.48 3.45
CA THR A 230 11.54 -22.72 3.66
C THR A 230 12.49 -22.98 2.49
N GLU A 231 13.57 -23.71 2.71
CA GLU A 231 14.51 -24.09 1.64
C GLU A 231 15.13 -25.45 1.97
N ASP A 232 15.06 -26.40 1.03
CA ASP A 232 15.63 -27.76 1.17
C ASP A 232 15.22 -28.48 2.48
N GLY A 233 13.97 -28.31 2.92
CA GLY A 233 13.44 -28.90 4.15
C GLY A 233 13.83 -28.18 5.45
N ALA A 234 14.59 -27.09 5.37
CA ALA A 234 14.86 -26.24 6.53
C ALA A 234 13.70 -25.26 6.80
N THR A 235 13.38 -25.10 8.08
CA THR A 235 12.18 -24.40 8.58
C THR A 235 12.47 -23.11 9.33
N SER A 236 13.72 -22.63 9.34
CA SER A 236 14.12 -21.50 10.20
C SER A 236 13.34 -20.20 9.94
N GLY A 237 12.92 -19.96 8.69
CA GLY A 237 12.06 -18.82 8.35
C GLY A 237 10.68 -18.96 8.99
N LEU A 238 10.06 -20.14 8.85
CA LEU A 238 8.77 -20.47 9.46
C LEU A 238 8.81 -20.42 10.99
N GLU A 239 9.86 -20.95 11.61
CA GLU A 239 10.09 -20.92 13.06
C GLU A 239 10.19 -19.48 13.58
N ALA A 240 11.03 -18.65 12.94
CA ALA A 240 11.21 -17.25 13.33
C ALA A 240 9.92 -16.43 13.22
N TRP A 241 9.12 -16.68 12.19
CA TRP A 241 7.80 -16.06 12.04
C TRP A 241 6.82 -16.54 13.11
N THR A 242 6.80 -17.84 13.40
CA THR A 242 5.97 -18.44 14.44
C THR A 242 6.27 -17.84 15.81
N GLU A 243 7.55 -17.64 16.14
CA GLU A 243 7.98 -16.96 17.37
C GLU A 243 7.55 -15.50 17.41
N SER A 244 7.58 -14.83 16.24
CA SER A 244 7.27 -13.41 16.10
C SER A 244 5.77 -13.10 16.18
N LEU A 245 4.88 -14.05 15.87
CA LEU A 245 3.41 -13.86 15.88
C LEU A 245 2.88 -13.20 17.16
N ARG A 246 3.44 -13.58 18.33
CA ARG A 246 3.05 -13.02 19.64
C ARG A 246 3.35 -11.53 19.79
N SER A 247 4.22 -11.00 18.93
CA SER A 247 4.59 -9.58 18.91
C SER A 247 3.56 -8.73 18.16
N TRP A 248 2.59 -9.34 17.47
CA TRP A 248 1.60 -8.64 16.65
C TRP A 248 0.16 -8.88 17.14
N PRO A 249 -0.18 -8.46 18.37
CA PRO A 249 -1.52 -8.71 18.93
C PRO A 249 -2.66 -8.01 18.17
N GLU A 250 -2.32 -7.01 17.35
CA GLU A 250 -3.24 -6.25 16.50
C GLU A 250 -3.32 -6.79 15.07
N LEU A 251 -2.71 -7.93 14.75
CA LEU A 251 -2.70 -8.46 13.37
C LEU A 251 -4.12 -8.82 12.91
N HIS A 252 -4.52 -8.21 11.79
CA HIS A 252 -5.84 -8.33 11.17
C HIS A 252 -5.78 -9.01 9.80
N THR A 253 -4.70 -8.76 9.05
CA THR A 253 -4.49 -9.30 7.71
C THR A 253 -3.08 -9.89 7.60
N LEU A 254 -3.01 -11.16 7.20
CA LEU A 254 -1.76 -11.87 6.93
C LEU A 254 -1.85 -12.53 5.56
N ASN A 255 -1.02 -12.07 4.63
CA ASN A 255 -0.86 -12.70 3.32
C ASN A 255 0.50 -13.39 3.23
N LEU A 256 0.44 -14.72 3.14
CA LEU A 256 1.58 -15.61 2.95
C LEU A 256 1.33 -16.55 1.76
N SER A 257 0.62 -16.07 0.74
CA SER A 257 0.40 -16.83 -0.49
C SER A 257 1.71 -17.06 -1.23
N ASP A 258 1.86 -18.19 -1.91
CA ASP A 258 3.06 -18.55 -2.68
C ASP A 258 4.34 -18.54 -1.82
N CYS A 259 4.25 -18.87 -0.52
CA CYS A 259 5.38 -18.74 0.40
C CYS A 259 6.15 -20.02 0.70
N VAL A 260 5.70 -21.16 0.19
CA VAL A 260 6.29 -22.48 0.47
C VAL A 260 6.33 -22.74 1.98
N LEU A 261 5.15 -22.72 2.61
CA LEU A 261 5.03 -22.87 4.07
C LEU A 261 5.11 -24.32 4.55
N SER A 262 4.84 -25.29 3.68
CA SER A 262 4.76 -26.70 4.05
C SER A 262 5.61 -27.59 3.14
N SER A 263 5.97 -28.75 3.66
CA SER A 263 6.42 -29.91 2.90
C SER A 263 5.42 -31.05 3.07
N ASP A 264 5.42 -32.01 2.13
CA ASP A 264 4.46 -33.11 2.05
C ASP A 264 4.12 -33.76 3.40
N GLY A 265 2.84 -33.78 3.75
CA GLY A 265 2.28 -34.45 4.93
C GLY A 265 2.44 -33.71 6.27
N GLU A 266 3.07 -32.52 6.28
CA GLU A 266 3.29 -31.73 7.49
C GLU A 266 2.26 -30.60 7.66
N VAL A 267 2.04 -30.21 8.93
CA VAL A 267 1.24 -29.02 9.27
C VAL A 267 2.22 -27.90 9.65
N PRO A 268 2.23 -26.76 8.94
CA PRO A 268 3.13 -25.67 9.26
C PRO A 268 2.99 -25.21 10.73
N VAL A 269 4.11 -25.08 11.44
CA VAL A 269 4.13 -24.64 12.84
C VAL A 269 3.51 -23.26 13.04
N LEU A 270 3.60 -22.40 12.02
CA LEU A 270 2.95 -21.09 11.98
C LEU A 270 1.42 -21.22 12.04
N LEU A 271 0.84 -22.12 11.24
CA LEU A 271 -0.60 -22.35 11.23
C LEU A 271 -1.08 -23.01 12.52
N SER A 272 -0.26 -23.88 13.12
CA SER A 272 -0.51 -24.41 14.47
C SER A 272 -0.57 -23.30 15.52
N ALA A 273 0.33 -22.32 15.49
CA ALA A 273 0.31 -21.20 16.42
C ALA A 273 -0.92 -20.29 16.22
N LEU A 274 -1.29 -19.99 14.98
CA LEU A 274 -2.51 -19.24 14.66
C LEU A 274 -3.77 -19.98 15.15
N ALA A 275 -3.88 -21.28 14.84
CA ALA A 275 -4.98 -22.13 15.29
C ALA A 275 -5.03 -22.28 16.82
N LEU A 276 -3.93 -22.04 17.55
CA LEU A 276 -3.91 -21.99 19.01
C LEU A 276 -4.13 -20.58 19.58
N GLY A 277 -4.47 -19.61 18.74
CA GLY A 277 -4.89 -18.28 19.16
C GLY A 277 -3.75 -17.30 19.40
N SER A 278 -2.63 -17.40 18.66
CA SER A 278 -1.58 -16.39 18.74
C SER A 278 -2.04 -14.99 18.32
N ASN A 279 -2.99 -14.90 17.37
CA ASN A 279 -3.50 -13.65 16.79
C ASN A 279 -5.03 -13.70 16.62
N THR A 280 -5.76 -13.54 17.72
CA THR A 280 -7.23 -13.69 17.74
C THR A 280 -8.01 -12.58 17.04
N LYS A 281 -7.35 -11.50 16.60
CA LYS A 281 -7.97 -10.43 15.80
C LYS A 281 -7.86 -10.65 14.29
N LEU A 282 -7.15 -11.69 13.85
CA LEU A 282 -6.95 -11.99 12.44
C LEU A 282 -8.30 -12.25 11.75
N HIS A 283 -8.62 -11.41 10.76
CA HIS A 283 -9.86 -11.51 10.00
C HIS A 283 -9.63 -11.88 8.54
N THR A 284 -8.43 -11.67 8.01
CA THR A 284 -8.05 -12.04 6.63
C THR A 284 -6.77 -12.87 6.66
N LEU A 285 -6.82 -14.09 6.13
CA LEU A 285 -5.69 -14.99 6.03
C LEU A 285 -5.61 -15.55 4.60
N GLN A 286 -4.51 -15.26 3.91
CA GLN A 286 -4.30 -15.67 2.52
C GLN A 286 -3.13 -16.64 2.49
N LEU A 287 -3.39 -17.86 2.02
CA LEU A 287 -2.50 -19.01 2.09
C LEU A 287 -2.49 -19.79 0.79
N GLN A 288 -2.81 -19.15 -0.34
CA GLN A 288 -2.77 -19.80 -1.64
C GLN A 288 -1.41 -20.43 -1.91
N ASN A 289 -1.39 -21.56 -2.61
CA ASN A 289 -0.17 -22.17 -3.14
C ASN A 289 0.95 -22.39 -2.10
N ASN A 290 0.64 -23.12 -1.02
CA ASN A 290 1.56 -23.36 0.09
C ASN A 290 1.78 -24.85 0.42
N ASN A 291 1.39 -25.75 -0.48
CA ASN A 291 1.45 -27.20 -0.27
C ASN A 291 0.71 -27.65 1.01
N LEU A 292 -0.41 -26.99 1.33
CA LEU A 292 -1.24 -27.38 2.47
C LEU A 292 -2.12 -28.57 2.09
N GLU A 293 -2.24 -29.53 2.99
CA GLU A 293 -3.04 -30.77 2.82
C GLU A 293 -4.16 -30.88 3.86
N THR A 294 -5.01 -31.90 3.73
CA THR A 294 -6.14 -32.28 4.61
C THR A 294 -5.85 -32.16 6.11
N ARG A 295 -4.64 -32.49 6.58
CA ARG A 295 -4.28 -32.34 8.01
C ARG A 295 -4.27 -30.88 8.47
N THR A 296 -3.82 -29.97 7.62
CA THR A 296 -3.83 -28.53 7.90
C THR A 296 -5.28 -28.02 7.90
N PHE A 297 -6.10 -28.45 6.95
CA PHE A 297 -7.51 -28.08 6.91
C PHE A 297 -8.28 -28.60 8.12
N SER A 298 -7.98 -29.83 8.57
CA SER A 298 -8.50 -30.39 9.81
C SER A 298 -8.15 -29.54 11.03
N LEU A 299 -6.89 -29.11 11.16
CA LEU A 299 -6.46 -28.23 12.25
C LEU A 299 -7.24 -26.90 12.23
N LEU A 300 -7.38 -26.27 11.06
CA LEU A 300 -8.12 -25.03 10.90
C LEU A 300 -9.60 -25.22 11.24
N ALA A 301 -10.24 -26.28 10.75
CA ALA A 301 -11.64 -26.61 11.02
C ALA A 301 -11.91 -26.85 12.51
N GLN A 302 -11.00 -27.54 13.22
CA GLN A 302 -11.12 -27.77 14.68
C GLN A 302 -11.09 -26.46 15.49
N ASN A 303 -10.49 -25.40 14.94
CA ASN A 303 -10.25 -24.14 15.64
C ASN A 303 -11.01 -22.94 15.05
N ILE A 304 -11.74 -23.12 13.93
CA ILE A 304 -12.43 -22.06 13.19
C ILE A 304 -13.46 -21.31 14.04
N SER A 305 -14.09 -22.01 14.99
CA SER A 305 -15.13 -21.47 15.86
C SER A 305 -14.61 -21.00 17.22
N THR A 306 -13.32 -21.19 17.52
CA THR A 306 -12.71 -20.87 18.82
C THR A 306 -11.67 -19.76 18.69
N SER A 307 -10.40 -20.12 18.51
CA SER A 307 -9.26 -19.20 18.42
C SER A 307 -9.25 -18.38 17.12
N LEU A 308 -9.83 -18.90 16.04
CA LEU A 308 -9.96 -18.25 14.74
C LEU A 308 -11.32 -17.57 14.53
N ALA A 309 -12.08 -17.31 15.61
CA ALA A 309 -13.45 -16.79 15.52
C ALA A 309 -13.59 -15.41 14.85
N SER A 310 -12.51 -14.65 14.70
CA SER A 310 -12.50 -13.36 14.00
C SER A 310 -12.30 -13.50 12.49
N LEU A 311 -11.92 -14.69 11.99
CA LEU A 311 -11.62 -14.92 10.59
C LEU A 311 -12.88 -14.70 9.74
N LYS A 312 -12.76 -13.90 8.68
CA LYS A 312 -13.83 -13.59 7.73
C LYS A 312 -13.44 -13.93 6.29
N LYS A 313 -12.17 -13.84 5.96
CA LYS A 313 -11.66 -14.14 4.63
C LYS A 313 -10.51 -15.13 4.75
N LEU A 314 -10.68 -16.31 4.16
CA LEU A 314 -9.66 -17.36 4.10
C LEU A 314 -9.50 -17.82 2.65
N GLU A 315 -8.30 -17.64 2.10
CA GLU A 315 -7.96 -18.04 0.74
C GLU A 315 -7.00 -19.23 0.79
N LEU A 316 -7.39 -20.36 0.19
CA LEU A 316 -6.68 -21.64 0.19
C LEU A 316 -6.44 -22.20 -1.22
N GLN A 317 -6.71 -21.45 -2.28
CA GLN A 317 -6.54 -21.86 -3.67
C GLN A 317 -5.15 -22.45 -3.92
N TYR A 318 -5.05 -23.39 -4.86
CA TYR A 318 -3.79 -24.04 -5.27
C TYR A 318 -3.05 -24.78 -4.15
N ASN A 319 -3.74 -25.19 -3.09
CA ASN A 319 -3.24 -26.17 -2.14
C ASN A 319 -3.72 -27.58 -2.52
N ASP A 320 -3.23 -28.62 -1.83
CA ASP A 320 -3.59 -30.02 -2.10
C ASP A 320 -4.91 -30.35 -1.41
N GLN A 321 -6.00 -29.97 -2.06
CA GLN A 321 -7.38 -30.12 -1.59
C GLN A 321 -8.00 -31.40 -2.16
N GLU A 322 -8.60 -32.22 -1.30
CA GLU A 322 -9.41 -33.37 -1.73
C GLU A 322 -10.83 -32.89 -2.14
N GLU A 323 -11.42 -33.48 -3.18
CA GLU A 323 -12.73 -33.07 -3.73
C GLU A 323 -13.88 -33.09 -2.71
N ASP A 324 -13.79 -33.93 -1.67
CA ASP A 324 -14.82 -34.14 -0.64
C ASP A 324 -14.29 -33.88 0.79
N ASP A 325 -13.38 -32.91 0.98
CA ASP A 325 -12.84 -32.60 2.31
C ASP A 325 -13.89 -31.95 3.24
N GLU A 326 -14.45 -32.74 4.16
CA GLU A 326 -15.43 -32.30 5.17
C GLU A 326 -14.92 -31.16 6.09
N HIS A 327 -13.60 -30.98 6.18
CA HIS A 327 -12.99 -29.91 6.96
C HIS A 327 -13.15 -28.55 6.24
N LEU A 328 -13.05 -28.52 4.91
CA LEU A 328 -13.30 -27.32 4.12
C LEU A 328 -14.77 -26.91 4.22
N ASP A 329 -15.70 -27.86 4.16
CA ASP A 329 -17.14 -27.61 4.40
C ASP A 329 -17.39 -26.99 5.78
N THR A 330 -16.74 -27.54 6.81
CA THR A 330 -16.85 -27.04 8.19
C THR A 330 -16.36 -25.58 8.29
N ILE A 331 -15.23 -25.28 7.64
CA ILE A 331 -14.67 -23.93 7.59
C ILE A 331 -15.62 -22.99 6.84
N ALA A 332 -16.04 -23.35 5.63
CA ALA A 332 -16.94 -22.56 4.79
C ALA A 332 -18.26 -22.22 5.51
N LEU A 333 -18.88 -23.21 6.15
CA LEU A 333 -20.10 -23.01 6.94
C LEU A 333 -19.88 -22.05 8.11
N SER A 334 -18.77 -22.20 8.85
CA SER A 334 -18.47 -21.34 10.00
C SER A 334 -18.15 -19.89 9.60
N LEU A 335 -17.44 -19.68 8.48
CA LEU A 335 -17.17 -18.36 7.92
C LEU A 335 -18.47 -17.72 7.40
N LYS A 336 -19.29 -18.45 6.65
CA LYS A 336 -20.58 -17.97 6.14
C LYS A 336 -21.53 -17.53 7.25
N GLN A 337 -21.59 -18.27 8.37
CA GLN A 337 -22.41 -17.92 9.53
C GLN A 337 -22.05 -16.56 10.17
N ARG A 338 -20.81 -16.09 9.98
CA ARG A 338 -20.34 -14.79 10.49
C ARG A 338 -20.12 -13.74 9.38
N GLY A 339 -20.68 -13.97 8.19
CA GLY A 339 -20.58 -13.06 7.05
C GLY A 339 -19.18 -13.03 6.41
N GLY A 340 -18.45 -14.14 6.49
CA GLY A 340 -17.17 -14.36 5.83
C GLY A 340 -17.26 -15.40 4.72
N LYS A 341 -16.16 -15.60 4.00
CA LYS A 341 -16.04 -16.52 2.87
C LYS A 341 -14.71 -17.29 2.89
N LEU A 342 -14.79 -18.53 2.44
CA LEU A 342 -13.67 -19.40 2.10
C LEU A 342 -13.53 -19.39 0.58
N TYR A 343 -12.30 -19.28 0.07
CA TYR A 343 -12.00 -19.44 -1.35
C TYR A 343 -11.11 -20.66 -1.51
N THR A 344 -11.59 -21.65 -2.25
CA THR A 344 -10.83 -22.86 -2.57
C THR A 344 -10.52 -22.98 -4.07
N THR A 345 -11.28 -22.28 -4.91
CA THR A 345 -11.13 -22.27 -6.38
C THR A 345 -11.00 -20.85 -6.94
N GLU A 346 -10.53 -20.74 -8.18
CA GLU A 346 -10.47 -19.46 -8.92
C GLU A 346 -11.87 -18.89 -9.19
N GLU A 347 -12.84 -19.75 -9.51
CA GLU A 347 -14.21 -19.35 -9.85
C GLU A 347 -14.89 -18.58 -8.71
N GLU A 348 -14.68 -19.02 -7.46
CA GLU A 348 -15.24 -18.36 -6.27
C GLU A 348 -14.66 -16.96 -6.02
N GLU A 349 -13.41 -16.72 -6.45
CA GLU A 349 -12.72 -15.43 -6.35
C GLU A 349 -13.23 -14.48 -7.44
N GLU A 350 -13.24 -14.93 -8.69
CA GLU A 350 -13.74 -14.14 -9.84
C GLU A 350 -15.20 -13.70 -9.65
N GLU A 351 -16.07 -14.59 -9.16
CA GLU A 351 -17.47 -14.25 -8.89
C GLU A 351 -17.62 -13.10 -7.90
N GLU A 352 -16.75 -13.02 -6.90
CA GLU A 352 -16.79 -11.94 -5.91
C GLU A 352 -16.17 -10.65 -6.41
N GLU A 353 -15.06 -10.72 -7.13
CA GLU A 353 -14.51 -9.53 -7.78
C GLU A 353 -15.53 -8.90 -8.73
N GLU A 354 -16.30 -9.71 -9.46
CA GLU A 354 -17.41 -9.22 -10.27
C GLU A 354 -18.54 -8.59 -9.45
N GLU A 355 -18.93 -9.19 -8.32
CA GLU A 355 -19.96 -8.65 -7.43
C GLU A 355 -19.52 -7.31 -6.79
N GLU A 356 -18.27 -7.22 -6.35
CA GLU A 356 -17.68 -5.99 -5.81
C GLU A 356 -17.60 -4.89 -6.88
N GLN A 357 -17.14 -5.20 -8.10
CA GLN A 357 -17.12 -4.24 -9.21
C GLN A 357 -18.52 -3.72 -9.56
N LYS A 358 -19.52 -4.61 -9.62
CA LYS A 358 -20.92 -4.20 -9.86
C LYS A 358 -21.43 -3.26 -8.76
N ALA A 359 -21.09 -3.54 -7.49
CA ALA A 359 -21.48 -2.70 -6.37
C ALA A 359 -20.83 -1.30 -6.43
N GLU A 360 -19.54 -1.22 -6.78
CA GLU A 360 -18.84 0.05 -6.96
C GLU A 360 -19.41 0.88 -8.12
N GLU A 361 -19.73 0.22 -9.25
CA GLU A 361 -20.36 0.88 -10.40
C GLU A 361 -21.75 1.45 -10.04
N GLU A 362 -22.55 0.69 -9.29
CA GLU A 362 -23.86 1.16 -8.80
C GLU A 362 -23.73 2.35 -7.84
N GLU A 363 -22.75 2.33 -6.94
CA GLU A 363 -22.51 3.45 -6.03
C GLU A 363 -22.05 4.71 -6.79
N ALA A 364 -21.14 4.56 -7.76
CA ALA A 364 -20.68 5.64 -8.62
C ALA A 364 -21.84 6.27 -9.42
N ALA A 365 -22.72 5.44 -10.00
CA ALA A 365 -23.91 5.89 -10.71
C ALA A 365 -24.87 6.66 -9.78
N ALA A 366 -25.08 6.18 -8.55
CA ALA A 366 -25.93 6.84 -7.56
C ALA A 366 -25.36 8.20 -7.11
N GLN A 367 -24.03 8.33 -7.02
CA GLN A 367 -23.38 9.60 -6.72
C GLN A 367 -23.49 10.59 -7.89
N GLU A 368 -23.38 10.12 -9.13
CA GLU A 368 -23.52 10.94 -10.33
C GLU A 368 -24.96 11.47 -10.49
N GLU A 369 -25.99 10.66 -10.21
CA GLU A 369 -27.39 11.12 -10.16
C GLU A 369 -27.60 12.19 -9.08
N LYS A 370 -27.04 12.01 -7.88
CA LYS A 370 -27.12 13.01 -6.80
C LYS A 370 -26.41 14.31 -7.17
N ALA A 371 -25.36 14.27 -7.97
CA ALA A 371 -24.68 15.46 -8.47
C ALA A 371 -25.54 16.20 -9.51
N LYS A 372 -26.21 15.48 -10.42
CA LYS A 372 -27.13 16.05 -11.41
C LYS A 372 -28.38 16.68 -10.77
N GLN A 373 -28.88 16.14 -9.66
CA GLN A 373 -30.02 16.72 -8.92
C GLN A 373 -29.65 17.95 -8.07
N LYS A 374 -28.36 18.25 -7.88
CA LYS A 374 -27.89 19.44 -7.15
C LYS A 374 -27.53 20.63 -8.05
N GLU A 375 -27.65 20.49 -9.38
CA GLU A 375 -27.59 21.66 -10.25
C GLU A 375 -28.86 22.50 -10.06
N PRO A 376 -28.76 23.80 -9.70
CA PRO A 376 -29.94 24.64 -9.53
C PRO A 376 -30.60 24.79 -10.90
N THR A 377 -31.81 24.25 -11.03
CA THR A 377 -32.63 24.48 -12.21
C THR A 377 -32.84 25.99 -12.39
N ALA A 378 -32.74 26.47 -13.64
CA ALA A 378 -32.79 27.90 -13.98
C ALA A 378 -34.07 28.63 -13.52
N THR A 379 -35.06 27.89 -13.02
CA THR A 379 -36.31 28.36 -12.43
C THR A 379 -36.18 28.93 -11.02
N ASP A 380 -35.22 28.50 -10.20
CA ASP A 380 -35.08 29.02 -8.82
C ASP A 380 -34.52 30.45 -8.76
N LYS A 381 -33.67 30.82 -9.72
CA LYS A 381 -33.11 32.19 -9.80
C LYS A 381 -34.17 33.25 -10.18
N ALA A 382 -35.28 32.85 -10.79
CA ALA A 382 -36.36 33.76 -11.15
C ALA A 382 -37.32 34.04 -9.97
N ALA A 383 -37.49 33.07 -9.06
CA ALA A 383 -38.33 33.22 -7.88
C ALA A 383 -37.69 34.16 -6.83
N ASP A 384 -36.39 34.01 -6.59
CA ASP A 384 -35.66 34.86 -5.63
C ASP A 384 -35.51 36.31 -6.13
N ALA A 385 -35.31 36.50 -7.44
CA ALA A 385 -35.24 37.84 -8.03
C ALA A 385 -36.58 38.61 -7.96
N LEU A 386 -37.72 37.90 -7.92
CA LEU A 386 -39.04 38.51 -7.80
C LEU A 386 -39.37 38.89 -6.34
N ALA A 387 -38.93 38.09 -5.37
CA ALA A 387 -39.08 38.38 -3.95
C ALA A 387 -38.28 39.63 -3.52
N ASP A 388 -37.06 39.78 -4.04
CA ASP A 388 -36.21 40.96 -3.76
C ASP A 388 -36.71 42.26 -4.42
N LEU A 389 -37.50 42.14 -5.50
CA LEU A 389 -38.10 43.30 -6.17
C LEU A 389 -39.36 43.79 -5.43
N LEU A 390 -40.12 42.88 -4.81
CA LEU A 390 -41.34 43.20 -4.06
C LEU A 390 -41.05 43.76 -2.66
N GLY A 391 -39.87 43.52 -2.08
CA GLY A 391 -39.45 44.09 -0.79
C GLY A 391 -39.03 45.57 -0.84
N LYS A 392 -38.86 46.17 -2.02
CA LYS A 392 -38.32 47.54 -2.20
C LYS A 392 -39.37 48.62 -2.48
N VAL A 393 -40.66 48.28 -2.45
CA VAL A 393 -41.74 49.26 -2.68
C VAL A 393 -42.51 49.49 -1.38
N ASN A 394 -41.93 50.26 -0.46
CA ASN A 394 -42.68 50.91 0.62
C ASN A 394 -43.05 52.33 0.17
N ILE A 395 -44.33 52.55 -0.09
CA ILE A 395 -44.90 53.86 -0.41
C ILE A 395 -45.17 54.57 0.92
N ASN A 396 -44.51 55.71 1.14
CA ASN A 396 -44.87 56.67 2.18
C ASN A 396 -46.25 57.27 1.86
N SER A 397 -47.23 57.03 2.73
CA SER A 397 -48.21 57.99 3.28
C SER A 397 -49.16 57.26 4.23
#